data_AF-A0A5N5EAN3-F1
#
_entry.id   AF-A0A5N5EAN3-F1
#
_cell.length_a   1.000
_cell.length_b   1.000
_cell.length_c   1.000
_cell.angle_alpha   90.00
_cell.angle_beta   90.00
_cell.angle_gamma   90.00
#
_symmetry.space_group_name_H-M   'P 1'
#
loop_
_entity.id
_entity.type
_entity.pdbx_description
1 polymer ?
#
loop_
_entity_poly.entity_id
_entity_poly.type
_entity_poly.pdbx_seq_one_letter_code
_entity_poly.pdbx_strand_id
1 'polypeptide(L)'
;MAIKPLALFVKHDGVSARASITCQYKCGNACSHEVPNTSGGEYFRDIARTALTRRGMLRGSGMAVLAVGAGSALVACSDESASAEPGTGSASGSSGGTTPAGTNFDAVAPNKEDKVTVPDGYEQGVVIRWGDAVLAGAPAFDFDKQTAAAQELQFGFNNDFAGLLPVDGQPNTYLLVVNHEYSTEPAMFRGYDAENPTEEQFKIGLASHGLSVVQVKGESDNGKLVPEIGSNNRRITGTTEFVVTGPAAGSDFLKTSADPTGTKVLGTLNNCAGGVTPWGTVLSGEENFNQYFANAEGVTDPTVAARLKRYGLAGAASERKWERFDKRFDLVAEPNEVNRFGYVVEIDPWDPSSTPIKHTALGRFKHEAATIYITSDGTVVAYSGDDERFDYMYKFVSSRKMQDGKSQAAMRHNMTLLDAGTLYVAKLSGNSAGEIDGTGKLPSDGTFDGTGEWVAILRTGEDGKGESLVDGMSAEEVAVFTRQ
;
A
#
# COMPACT_ATOMS: atom_id res chain seq x y z
N MET A 1 -41.90 19.12 2.50
CA MET A 1 -40.51 19.28 2.02
C MET A 1 -39.88 17.90 2.10
N ALA A 2 -39.39 17.37 0.98
CA ALA A 2 -38.82 16.03 0.94
C ALA A 2 -37.68 15.93 1.95
N ILE A 3 -37.77 14.95 2.85
CA ILE A 3 -36.67 14.57 3.73
C ILE A 3 -35.51 14.23 2.80
N LYS A 4 -34.52 15.12 2.69
CA LYS A 4 -33.24 14.74 2.07
C LYS A 4 -32.64 13.71 3.03
N PRO A 5 -32.52 12.44 2.63
CA PRO A 5 -31.96 11.44 3.51
C PRO A 5 -30.53 11.86 3.83
N LEU A 6 -30.18 11.83 5.11
CA LEU A 6 -28.80 11.63 5.55
C LEU A 6 -28.21 10.48 4.73
N ALA A 7 -26.91 10.56 4.40
CA ALA A 7 -26.17 9.69 3.48
C ALA A 7 -26.08 8.19 3.87
N LEU A 8 -27.08 7.67 4.57
CA LEU A 8 -27.39 6.26 4.81
C LEU A 8 -27.87 5.51 3.55
N PHE A 9 -28.20 6.24 2.47
CA PHE A 9 -28.61 5.69 1.17
C PHE A 9 -27.76 6.21 0.02
N VAL A 10 -26.43 6.17 0.12
CA VAL A 10 -25.69 5.96 -1.13
C VAL A 10 -26.05 4.55 -1.57
N LYS A 11 -27.11 4.43 -2.41
CA LYS A 11 -27.25 3.27 -3.28
C LYS A 11 -25.98 3.27 -4.12
N HIS A 12 -24.99 2.46 -3.73
CA HIS A 12 -24.07 1.94 -4.71
C HIS A 12 -24.94 1.09 -5.63
N ASP A 13 -25.24 1.63 -6.80
CA ASP A 13 -25.82 0.94 -7.94
C ASP A 13 -24.85 -0.11 -8.55
N GLY A 14 -23.72 -0.35 -7.88
CA GLY A 14 -22.62 -1.17 -8.38
C GLY A 14 -21.67 -0.40 -9.30
N VAL A 15 -21.95 0.87 -9.60
CA VAL A 15 -21.10 1.71 -10.45
C VAL A 15 -20.06 2.40 -9.57
N SER A 16 -18.79 2.14 -9.86
CA SER A 16 -17.69 2.85 -9.23
C SER A 16 -17.74 4.33 -9.63
N ALA A 17 -17.53 5.24 -8.67
CA ALA A 17 -17.30 6.65 -8.96
C ALA A 17 -15.87 6.91 -9.48
N ARG A 18 -15.01 5.88 -9.49
CA ARG A 18 -13.64 5.96 -10.03
C ARG A 18 -13.69 6.06 -11.55
N ALA A 19 -12.93 6.99 -12.11
CA ALA A 19 -12.79 7.10 -13.56
C ALA A 19 -12.19 5.81 -14.16
N SER A 20 -12.67 5.40 -15.33
CA SER A 20 -12.19 4.17 -16.00
C SER A 20 -10.69 4.20 -16.25
N ILE A 21 -10.14 5.37 -16.62
CA ILE A 21 -8.70 5.57 -16.84
C ILE A 21 -7.89 5.29 -15.57
N THR A 22 -8.41 5.65 -14.40
CA THR A 22 -7.75 5.32 -13.12
C THR A 22 -7.74 3.81 -12.89
N CYS A 23 -8.84 3.10 -13.17
CA CYS A 23 -8.87 1.64 -13.07
C CYS A 23 -7.87 0.98 -14.03
N GLN A 24 -7.77 1.49 -15.26
CA GLN A 24 -6.89 0.98 -16.29
C GLN A 24 -5.41 1.11 -15.90
N TYR A 25 -4.99 2.27 -15.40
CA TYR A 25 -3.57 2.54 -15.15
C TYR A 25 -3.12 2.29 -13.70
N LYS A 26 -3.99 2.40 -12.69
CA LYS A 26 -3.63 2.11 -11.29
C LYS A 26 -3.48 0.60 -11.08
N CYS A 27 -4.54 -0.16 -11.39
CA CYS A 27 -4.64 -1.58 -11.04
C CYS A 27 -4.95 -2.50 -12.24
N GLY A 28 -4.64 -2.07 -13.47
CA GLY A 28 -4.78 -2.91 -14.67
C GLY A 28 -6.19 -3.47 -14.87
N ASN A 29 -7.24 -2.69 -14.56
CA ASN A 29 -8.64 -3.13 -14.64
C ASN A 29 -8.97 -4.40 -13.82
N ALA A 30 -8.32 -4.63 -12.68
CA ALA A 30 -8.46 -5.84 -11.86
C ALA A 30 -9.92 -6.32 -11.61
N CYS A 31 -10.87 -5.39 -11.48
CA CYS A 31 -12.29 -5.73 -11.29
C CYS A 31 -12.97 -6.36 -12.52
N SER A 32 -12.42 -6.14 -13.72
CA SER A 32 -12.94 -6.60 -15.00
C SER A 32 -12.34 -7.95 -15.44
N HIS A 33 -11.38 -8.47 -14.69
CA HIS A 33 -10.75 -9.77 -14.94
C HIS A 33 -11.32 -10.87 -14.04
N GLU A 34 -11.07 -12.13 -14.40
CA GLU A 34 -11.31 -13.26 -13.49
C GLU A 34 -10.46 -13.09 -12.23
N VAL A 35 -10.96 -13.58 -11.10
CA VAL A 35 -10.21 -13.52 -9.83
C VAL A 35 -9.10 -14.58 -9.86
N PRO A 36 -7.81 -14.21 -9.70
CA PRO A 36 -6.72 -15.18 -9.78
C PRO A 36 -6.71 -16.20 -8.64
N ASN A 37 -7.19 -15.81 -7.46
CA ASN A 37 -7.30 -16.71 -6.32
C ASN A 37 -8.57 -17.57 -6.41
N THR A 38 -8.37 -18.86 -6.69
CA THR A 38 -9.45 -19.86 -6.78
C THR A 38 -9.49 -20.80 -5.58
N SER A 39 -8.87 -20.43 -4.45
CA SER A 39 -8.86 -21.26 -3.24
C SER A 39 -10.24 -21.30 -2.56
N GLY A 40 -10.55 -22.42 -1.89
CA GLY A 40 -11.87 -22.70 -1.30
C GLY A 40 -12.11 -22.17 0.12
N GLY A 41 -11.48 -21.05 0.50
CA GLY A 41 -11.61 -20.46 1.83
C GLY A 41 -12.81 -19.52 1.99
N GLU A 42 -13.27 -19.30 3.24
CA GLU A 42 -14.25 -18.27 3.54
C GLU A 42 -13.67 -16.87 3.30
N TYR A 43 -14.44 -15.99 2.65
CA TYR A 43 -13.98 -14.63 2.40
C TYR A 43 -14.06 -13.78 3.66
N PHE A 44 -13.00 -13.01 3.94
CA PHE A 44 -12.99 -12.10 5.09
C PHE A 44 -14.18 -11.14 5.07
N ARG A 45 -14.59 -10.63 3.91
CA ARG A 45 -15.81 -9.80 3.80
C ARG A 45 -17.04 -10.54 4.28
N ASP A 46 -17.17 -11.82 3.99
CA ASP A 46 -18.35 -12.59 4.36
C ASP A 46 -18.31 -12.91 5.87
N ILE A 47 -17.13 -13.10 6.47
CA ILE A 47 -16.94 -13.15 7.93
C ILE A 47 -17.22 -11.76 8.59
N ALA A 48 -16.76 -10.67 7.97
CA ALA A 48 -16.83 -9.33 8.54
C ALA A 48 -18.18 -8.64 8.32
N ARG A 49 -18.88 -8.88 7.20
CA ARG A 49 -20.29 -8.44 7.01
C ARG A 49 -21.24 -9.19 7.93
N THR A 50 -20.87 -10.43 8.23
CA THR A 50 -21.48 -11.23 9.27
C THR A 50 -21.28 -10.51 10.61
N ALA A 51 -20.08 -10.06 10.97
CA ALA A 51 -19.88 -9.34 12.24
C ALA A 51 -20.30 -7.84 12.29
N LEU A 52 -20.33 -7.12 11.17
CA LEU A 52 -20.40 -5.66 11.16
C LEU A 52 -21.28 -5.14 10.03
N THR A 53 -22.46 -4.60 10.39
CA THR A 53 -23.19 -3.66 9.52
C THR A 53 -23.01 -2.24 10.04
N ARG A 54 -22.90 -1.25 9.13
CA ARG A 54 -22.78 0.20 9.47
C ARG A 54 -23.83 0.66 10.49
N ARG A 55 -25.00 0.01 10.52
CA ARG A 55 -26.12 0.28 11.45
C ARG A 55 -25.88 -0.26 12.87
N GLY A 56 -25.19 -1.41 12.99
CA GLY A 56 -24.69 -1.94 14.25
C GLY A 56 -23.49 -1.17 14.77
N MET A 57 -22.60 -0.71 13.89
CA MET A 57 -21.45 0.11 14.27
C MET A 57 -21.87 1.49 14.81
N LEU A 58 -22.88 2.14 14.21
CA LEU A 58 -23.44 3.42 14.70
C LEU A 58 -24.28 3.30 15.98
N ARG A 59 -24.90 2.13 16.23
CA ARG A 59 -25.60 1.86 17.50
C ARG A 59 -24.64 1.40 18.60
N GLY A 60 -23.58 0.66 18.25
CA GLY A 60 -22.53 0.20 19.15
C GLY A 60 -21.47 1.26 19.47
N SER A 61 -21.24 2.24 18.60
CA SER A 61 -20.37 3.39 18.87
C SER A 61 -20.97 4.37 19.89
N GLY A 62 -22.24 4.20 20.27
CA GLY A 62 -22.81 4.83 21.46
C GLY A 62 -22.38 4.17 22.78
N MET A 63 -21.72 3.00 22.75
CA MET A 63 -21.36 2.23 23.94
C MET A 63 -19.90 1.73 23.98
N ALA A 64 -19.07 1.97 22.96
CA ALA A 64 -17.71 1.42 22.88
C ALA A 64 -16.58 2.49 22.85
N VAL A 65 -16.71 3.54 23.67
CA VAL A 65 -15.55 4.30 24.16
C VAL A 65 -15.75 4.47 25.65
N LEU A 66 -15.39 3.46 26.43
CA LEU A 66 -15.01 3.54 27.84
C LEU A 66 -14.54 2.16 28.31
N ALA A 67 -13.23 1.92 28.23
CA ALA A 67 -12.61 0.81 28.95
C ALA A 67 -11.18 1.17 29.38
N VAL A 68 -11.04 2.26 30.14
CA VAL A 68 -10.09 2.34 31.26
C VAL A 68 -10.79 3.08 32.40
N GLY A 69 -11.15 2.35 33.47
CA GLY A 69 -11.49 2.95 34.77
C GLY A 69 -12.88 2.64 35.34
N ALA A 70 -12.91 1.65 36.23
CA ALA A 70 -13.74 1.52 37.44
C ALA A 70 -15.28 1.72 37.39
N GLY A 71 -16.00 0.61 37.51
CA GLY A 71 -16.96 0.39 38.61
C GLY A 71 -18.34 1.06 38.56
N SER A 72 -19.38 0.21 38.49
CA SER A 72 -20.71 0.31 39.13
C SER A 72 -21.95 0.37 38.21
N ALA A 73 -22.72 -0.73 38.30
CA ALA A 73 -24.19 -0.81 38.40
C ALA A 73 -25.12 -0.46 37.21
N LEU A 74 -25.53 -1.54 36.53
CA LEU A 74 -26.88 -1.99 36.14
C LEU A 74 -28.14 -1.09 36.36
N VAL A 75 -29.09 -1.30 35.43
CA VAL A 75 -30.59 -1.22 35.48
C VAL A 75 -31.24 0.08 34.94
N ALA A 76 -31.98 -0.03 33.82
CA ALA A 76 -33.46 0.01 33.82
C ALA A 76 -34.07 0.07 32.40
N CYS A 77 -35.09 -0.76 32.19
CA CYS A 77 -35.95 -0.91 31.01
C CYS A 77 -36.90 0.28 30.78
N SER A 78 -37.36 0.49 29.54
CA SER A 78 -38.79 0.46 29.16
C SER A 78 -39.03 0.89 27.70
N ASP A 79 -39.89 0.13 27.02
CA ASP A 79 -40.66 0.54 25.85
C ASP A 79 -41.66 1.63 26.23
N GLU A 80 -41.97 2.58 25.33
CA GLU A 80 -43.27 2.68 24.63
C GLU A 80 -43.40 3.99 23.82
N SER A 81 -44.23 3.91 22.80
CA SER A 81 -44.53 4.89 21.75
C SER A 81 -45.19 6.19 22.25
N ALA A 82 -44.80 7.36 21.71
CA ALA A 82 -45.69 8.52 21.62
C ALA A 82 -45.25 9.53 20.54
N SER A 83 -46.22 9.93 19.72
CA SER A 83 -46.20 10.97 18.69
C SER A 83 -46.44 12.36 19.28
N ALA A 84 -45.78 13.42 18.73
CA ALA A 84 -46.38 14.70 18.31
C ALA A 84 -45.38 15.90 18.18
N GLU A 85 -45.56 16.64 17.08
CA GLU A 85 -45.35 18.09 16.81
C GLU A 85 -43.93 18.71 16.62
N PRO A 86 -43.78 19.68 15.68
CA PRO A 86 -42.49 20.23 15.25
C PRO A 86 -42.10 21.48 16.06
N GLY A 87 -41.13 21.32 16.95
CA GLY A 87 -40.46 22.43 17.64
C GLY A 87 -39.18 22.85 16.92
N THR A 88 -39.06 24.14 16.63
CA THR A 88 -37.80 24.79 16.22
C THR A 88 -36.79 24.68 17.37
N GLY A 89 -35.81 23.78 17.25
CA GLY A 89 -34.79 23.59 18.28
C GLY A 89 -33.44 23.26 17.65
N SER A 90 -32.46 24.14 17.87
CA SER A 90 -31.04 23.86 17.66
C SER A 90 -30.70 22.52 18.29
N ALA A 91 -30.08 21.61 17.51
CA ALA A 91 -29.59 20.34 18.01
C ALA A 91 -28.31 20.57 18.84
N SER A 92 -28.49 21.14 20.04
CA SER A 92 -27.59 20.96 21.17
C SER A 92 -27.81 19.55 21.71
N GLY A 93 -27.26 18.55 21.02
CA GLY A 93 -27.15 17.20 21.55
C GLY A 93 -26.02 17.15 22.56
N SER A 94 -26.29 17.50 23.82
CA SER A 94 -25.36 17.32 24.92
C SER A 94 -25.30 15.84 25.31
N SER A 95 -24.51 15.04 24.57
CA SER A 95 -23.89 13.85 25.15
C SER A 95 -22.68 14.34 25.95
N GLY A 96 -22.72 14.22 27.28
CA GLY A 96 -21.70 14.71 28.21
C GLY A 96 -20.32 14.02 28.15
N GLY A 97 -19.87 13.61 26.96
CA GLY A 97 -18.49 13.21 26.71
C GLY A 97 -17.76 14.36 26.01
N THR A 98 -16.57 14.71 26.50
CA THR A 98 -15.69 15.64 25.79
C THR A 98 -15.32 15.06 24.43
N THR A 99 -15.64 15.76 23.35
CA THR A 99 -15.15 15.42 22.01
C THR A 99 -13.61 15.26 22.07
N PRO A 100 -13.04 14.18 21.51
CA PRO A 100 -11.60 13.97 21.53
C PRO A 100 -10.84 15.19 20.97
N ALA A 101 -9.72 15.55 21.60
CA ALA A 101 -8.87 16.62 21.07
C ALA A 101 -8.49 16.31 19.61
N GLY A 102 -8.66 17.28 18.72
CA GLY A 102 -8.38 17.15 17.28
C GLY A 102 -9.58 16.78 16.40
N THR A 103 -10.75 16.45 16.98
CA THR A 103 -11.99 16.20 16.21
C THR A 103 -13.08 17.25 16.43
N ASN A 104 -12.69 18.41 17.00
CA ASN A 104 -13.58 19.53 17.31
C ASN A 104 -13.80 20.47 16.11
N PHE A 105 -14.17 19.92 14.96
CA PHE A 105 -14.46 20.70 13.74
C PHE A 105 -15.77 20.23 13.11
N ASP A 106 -16.45 21.14 12.39
CA ASP A 106 -17.66 20.78 11.68
C ASP A 106 -17.34 19.88 10.48
N ALA A 107 -18.03 18.74 10.38
CA ALA A 107 -17.80 17.79 9.32
C ALA A 107 -18.14 18.39 7.94
N VAL A 108 -17.20 18.26 6.99
CA VAL A 108 -17.38 18.74 5.62
C VAL A 108 -18.39 17.86 4.87
N ALA A 109 -19.37 18.49 4.21
CA ALA A 109 -20.35 17.77 3.41
C ALA A 109 -19.74 17.23 2.10
N PRO A 110 -20.12 16.00 1.66
CA PRO A 110 -19.72 15.48 0.35
C PRO A 110 -20.19 16.42 -0.77
N ASN A 111 -19.30 16.69 -1.72
CA ASN A 111 -19.57 17.53 -2.88
C ASN A 111 -18.87 16.97 -4.13
N LYS A 112 -19.08 17.61 -5.29
CA LYS A 112 -18.50 17.22 -6.59
C LYS A 112 -17.64 18.33 -7.20
N GLU A 113 -17.19 19.28 -6.37
CA GLU A 113 -16.41 20.41 -6.83
C GLU A 113 -14.97 19.96 -7.11
N ASP A 114 -14.35 20.51 -8.15
CA ASP A 114 -12.94 20.27 -8.46
C ASP A 114 -12.04 21.14 -7.57
N LYS A 115 -12.17 20.95 -6.25
CA LYS A 115 -11.38 21.62 -5.22
C LYS A 115 -11.35 20.78 -3.94
N VAL A 116 -10.30 20.95 -3.16
CA VAL A 116 -10.27 20.44 -1.78
C VAL A 116 -11.13 21.35 -0.91
N THR A 117 -12.13 20.78 -0.23
CA THR A 117 -12.97 21.49 0.73
C THR A 117 -12.57 21.05 2.14
N VAL A 118 -12.18 22.01 2.99
CA VAL A 118 -11.72 21.77 4.38
C VAL A 118 -12.71 22.39 5.38
N PRO A 119 -12.70 21.97 6.66
CA PRO A 119 -13.54 22.59 7.69
C PRO A 119 -13.22 24.07 7.90
N ASP A 120 -14.17 24.83 8.45
CA ASP A 120 -13.94 26.23 8.81
C ASP A 120 -12.77 26.36 9.81
N GLY A 121 -11.90 27.35 9.58
CA GLY A 121 -10.68 27.57 10.38
C GLY A 121 -9.48 26.71 9.96
N TYR A 122 -9.61 25.85 8.95
CA TYR A 122 -8.50 25.09 8.36
C TYR A 122 -8.05 25.71 7.03
N GLU A 123 -6.78 25.50 6.71
CA GLU A 123 -6.17 25.88 5.43
C GLU A 123 -5.53 24.67 4.75
N GLN A 124 -5.35 24.75 3.43
CA GLN A 124 -4.64 23.75 2.65
C GLN A 124 -3.71 24.41 1.64
N GLY A 125 -2.59 23.75 1.35
CA GLY A 125 -1.58 24.26 0.43
C GLY A 125 -0.87 23.13 -0.29
N VAL A 126 -0.44 23.40 -1.53
CA VAL A 126 0.38 22.45 -2.28
C VAL A 126 1.82 22.53 -1.81
N VAL A 127 2.39 21.38 -1.43
CA VAL A 127 3.80 21.25 -1.04
C VAL A 127 4.67 21.07 -2.27
N ILE A 128 4.42 20.04 -3.08
CA ILE A 128 5.16 19.71 -4.30
C ILE A 128 4.22 19.03 -5.31
N ARG A 129 4.50 19.14 -6.61
CA ARG A 129 3.71 18.59 -7.72
C ARG A 129 4.58 17.73 -8.64
N TRP A 130 3.94 16.85 -9.43
CA TRP A 130 4.62 16.18 -10.55
C TRP A 130 5.37 17.19 -11.42
N GLY A 131 6.63 16.86 -11.75
CA GLY A 131 7.48 17.72 -12.56
C GLY A 131 8.27 18.77 -11.79
N ASP A 132 7.93 19.06 -10.53
CA ASP A 132 8.72 19.96 -9.68
C ASP A 132 10.12 19.37 -9.42
N ALA A 133 11.11 20.25 -9.24
CA ALA A 133 12.49 19.82 -9.03
C ALA A 133 12.66 19.05 -7.71
N VAL A 134 13.24 17.85 -7.79
CA VAL A 134 13.72 17.10 -6.61
C VAL A 134 15.23 17.25 -6.49
N LEU A 135 15.96 17.14 -7.59
CA LEU A 135 17.42 17.23 -7.63
C LEU A 135 17.90 18.57 -8.19
N ALA A 136 19.11 18.97 -7.77
CA ALA A 136 19.78 20.13 -8.34
C ALA A 136 19.95 19.97 -9.85
N GLY A 137 19.64 21.03 -10.60
CA GLY A 137 19.75 21.01 -12.07
C GLY A 137 18.55 20.41 -12.80
N ALA A 138 17.49 19.97 -12.10
CA ALA A 138 16.22 19.63 -12.74
C ALA A 138 15.70 20.83 -13.55
N PRO A 139 15.33 20.64 -14.83
CA PRO A 139 14.73 21.72 -15.61
C PRO A 139 13.34 22.06 -15.05
N ALA A 140 12.86 23.28 -15.32
CA ALA A 140 11.47 23.62 -15.06
C ALA A 140 10.55 22.67 -15.85
N PHE A 141 9.46 22.23 -15.23
CA PHE A 141 8.50 21.36 -15.89
C PHE A 141 7.90 22.04 -17.13
N ASP A 142 8.04 21.38 -18.28
CA ASP A 142 7.42 21.78 -19.54
C ASP A 142 6.59 20.60 -20.06
N PHE A 143 5.28 20.71 -19.91
CA PHE A 143 4.32 19.66 -20.28
C PHE A 143 4.47 19.20 -21.74
N ASP A 144 4.76 20.11 -22.66
CA ASP A 144 4.85 19.81 -24.09
C ASP A 144 6.29 19.40 -24.52
N LYS A 145 7.28 19.44 -23.61
CA LYS A 145 8.70 19.12 -23.89
C LYS A 145 9.37 18.30 -22.77
N GLN A 146 8.64 17.33 -22.24
CA GLN A 146 9.18 16.38 -21.26
C GLN A 146 10.30 15.53 -21.86
N THR A 147 11.25 15.12 -21.03
CA THR A 147 12.25 14.09 -21.37
C THR A 147 12.45 13.16 -20.18
N ALA A 148 12.88 11.92 -20.43
CA ALA A 148 13.17 10.96 -19.38
C ALA A 148 14.29 11.48 -18.46
N ALA A 149 15.32 12.10 -19.04
CA ALA A 149 16.42 12.69 -18.29
C ALA A 149 15.96 13.82 -17.35
N ALA A 150 14.97 14.62 -17.77
CA ALA A 150 14.35 15.61 -16.90
C ALA A 150 13.53 14.94 -15.78
N GLN A 151 12.71 13.95 -16.14
CA GLN A 151 11.84 13.25 -15.21
C GLN A 151 12.62 12.54 -14.09
N GLU A 152 13.81 11.98 -14.39
CA GLU A 152 14.73 11.38 -13.39
C GLU A 152 15.22 12.37 -12.32
N LEU A 153 15.09 13.68 -12.54
CA LEU A 153 15.45 14.74 -11.58
C LEU A 153 14.24 15.41 -10.92
N GLN A 154 13.04 15.13 -11.40
CA GLN A 154 11.79 15.78 -11.01
C GLN A 154 10.93 14.88 -10.15
N PHE A 155 9.93 15.42 -9.47
CA PHE A 155 8.96 14.66 -8.70
C PHE A 155 8.13 13.78 -9.64
N GLY A 156 7.88 12.52 -9.23
CA GLY A 156 7.17 11.52 -10.04
C GLY A 156 5.66 11.78 -10.19
N PHE A 157 4.97 10.83 -10.83
CA PHE A 157 3.56 10.94 -11.18
C PHE A 157 2.68 10.08 -10.26
N ASN A 158 1.43 10.50 -10.04
CA ASN A 158 0.46 9.87 -9.12
C ASN A 158 1.10 9.51 -7.78
N ASN A 159 1.40 10.55 -6.99
CA ASN A 159 1.91 10.36 -5.65
C ASN A 159 0.91 9.54 -4.80
N ASP A 160 1.43 8.59 -4.04
CA ASP A 160 0.67 7.78 -3.09
C ASP A 160 1.17 8.04 -1.66
N PHE A 161 1.62 7.03 -0.91
CA PHE A 161 2.15 7.19 0.45
C PHE A 161 3.09 8.39 0.59
N ALA A 162 2.92 9.15 1.68
CA ALA A 162 3.76 10.29 2.05
C ALA A 162 4.15 10.19 3.53
N GLY A 163 5.44 9.94 3.80
CA GLY A 163 6.04 9.96 5.13
C GLY A 163 6.82 11.24 5.38
N LEU A 164 6.56 11.93 6.49
CA LEU A 164 7.27 13.14 6.89
C LEU A 164 8.19 12.83 8.09
N LEU A 165 9.51 12.87 7.88
CA LEU A 165 10.50 12.53 8.88
C LEU A 165 11.25 13.78 9.34
N PRO A 166 11.23 14.13 10.64
CA PRO A 166 11.94 15.31 11.14
C PRO A 166 13.47 15.13 11.07
N VAL A 167 14.17 16.16 10.62
CA VAL A 167 15.63 16.20 10.60
C VAL A 167 16.14 16.64 11.97
N ASP A 168 16.87 15.75 12.65
CA ASP A 168 17.39 16.02 13.98
C ASP A 168 18.29 17.26 14.02
N GLY A 169 18.09 18.10 15.04
CA GLY A 169 18.86 19.31 15.24
C GLY A 169 18.55 20.45 14.26
N GLN A 170 17.61 20.26 13.32
CA GLN A 170 17.18 21.28 12.37
C GLN A 170 15.68 21.59 12.55
N PRO A 171 15.34 22.67 13.29
CA PRO A 171 13.95 23.05 13.51
C PRO A 171 13.17 23.20 12.20
N ASN A 172 11.94 22.71 12.18
CA ASN A 172 11.02 22.74 11.05
C ASN A 172 11.59 22.18 9.73
N THR A 173 12.61 21.33 9.78
CA THR A 173 13.20 20.70 8.59
C THR A 173 12.84 19.22 8.60
N TYR A 174 12.39 18.72 7.46
CA TYR A 174 11.91 17.35 7.31
C TYR A 174 12.39 16.74 6.01
N LEU A 175 12.46 15.40 5.96
CA LEU A 175 12.46 14.64 4.72
C LEU A 175 11.04 14.14 4.45
N LEU A 176 10.47 14.55 3.33
CA LEU A 176 9.22 14.04 2.78
C LEU A 176 9.56 12.91 1.80
N VAL A 177 9.20 11.67 2.15
CA VAL A 177 9.39 10.49 1.31
C VAL A 177 8.06 10.11 0.71
N VAL A 178 7.98 10.07 -0.62
CA VAL A 178 6.72 9.90 -1.36
C VAL A 178 6.83 8.80 -2.39
N ASN A 179 5.86 7.90 -2.42
CA ASN A 179 5.73 6.89 -3.48
C ASN A 179 5.11 7.49 -4.75
N HIS A 180 5.48 6.94 -5.90
CA HIS A 180 4.90 7.25 -7.21
C HIS A 180 4.43 5.95 -7.85
N GLU A 181 3.13 5.70 -7.72
CA GLU A 181 2.54 4.39 -7.93
C GLU A 181 2.44 4.03 -9.42
N TYR A 182 1.92 4.92 -10.25
CA TYR A 182 1.71 4.64 -11.67
C TYR A 182 1.75 5.89 -12.54
N SER A 183 2.16 5.75 -13.80
CA SER A 183 1.95 6.76 -14.84
C SER A 183 0.57 6.66 -15.46
N THR A 184 0.05 7.78 -16.00
CA THR A 184 -1.15 7.81 -16.86
C THR A 184 -0.80 8.52 -18.15
N GLU A 185 -0.24 7.79 -19.10
CA GLU A 185 0.32 8.33 -20.34
C GLU A 185 -0.66 9.23 -21.14
N PRO A 186 -1.97 8.92 -21.25
CA PRO A 186 -2.93 9.81 -21.90
C PRO A 186 -3.11 11.17 -21.20
N ALA A 187 -2.83 11.25 -19.89
CA ALA A 187 -2.84 12.50 -19.13
C ALA A 187 -1.46 13.21 -19.17
N MET A 188 -0.38 12.46 -19.37
CA MET A 188 0.98 12.99 -19.40
C MET A 188 1.37 13.55 -20.77
N PHE A 189 0.79 13.05 -21.87
CA PHE A 189 1.20 13.44 -23.22
C PHE A 189 0.03 13.89 -24.09
N ARG A 190 0.18 15.07 -24.70
CA ARG A 190 -0.77 15.56 -25.70
C ARG A 190 -0.77 14.64 -26.92
N GLY A 191 -1.96 14.15 -27.29
CA GLY A 191 -2.11 13.29 -28.46
C GLY A 191 -1.47 11.92 -28.33
N TYR A 192 -1.33 11.41 -27.10
CA TYR A 192 -0.84 10.05 -26.84
C TYR A 192 -1.57 9.01 -27.70
N ASP A 193 -0.81 8.24 -28.48
CA ASP A 193 -1.30 7.10 -29.24
C ASP A 193 -1.01 5.82 -28.45
N ALA A 194 -2.04 5.26 -27.81
CA ALA A 194 -1.91 4.02 -27.03
C ALA A 194 -1.53 2.81 -27.91
N GLU A 195 -1.74 2.85 -29.23
CA GLU A 195 -1.31 1.80 -30.14
C GLU A 195 0.17 1.87 -30.52
N ASN A 196 0.71 3.09 -30.52
CA ASN A 196 2.09 3.37 -30.93
C ASN A 196 2.77 4.34 -29.95
N PRO A 197 2.95 3.96 -28.67
CA PRO A 197 3.76 4.76 -27.75
C PRO A 197 5.18 4.89 -28.30
N THR A 198 5.84 6.01 -27.99
CA THR A 198 7.25 6.22 -28.36
C THR A 198 8.19 5.71 -27.26
N GLU A 199 9.43 5.40 -27.63
CA GLU A 199 10.45 5.00 -26.65
C GLU A 199 10.69 6.08 -25.58
N GLU A 200 10.61 7.36 -25.94
CA GLU A 200 10.76 8.45 -24.97
C GLU A 200 9.59 8.50 -23.97
N GLN A 201 8.35 8.28 -24.43
CA GLN A 201 7.19 8.18 -23.54
C GLN A 201 7.29 6.98 -22.60
N PHE A 202 7.80 5.84 -23.08
CA PHE A 202 8.12 4.69 -22.24
C PHE A 202 9.14 5.06 -21.14
N LYS A 203 10.25 5.69 -21.51
CA LYS A 203 11.30 6.07 -20.55
C LYS A 203 10.81 7.12 -19.54
N ILE A 204 10.01 8.09 -19.97
CA ILE A 204 9.37 9.06 -19.06
C ILE A 204 8.42 8.34 -18.10
N GLY A 205 7.59 7.41 -18.60
CA GLY A 205 6.72 6.58 -17.78
C GLY A 205 7.51 5.82 -16.71
N LEU A 206 8.57 5.12 -17.09
CA LEU A 206 9.43 4.37 -16.17
C LEU A 206 10.12 5.28 -15.12
N ALA A 207 10.62 6.44 -15.56
CA ALA A 207 11.23 7.46 -14.69
C ALA A 207 10.24 8.15 -13.76
N SER A 208 8.93 8.04 -14.03
CA SER A 208 7.86 8.65 -13.21
C SER A 208 7.44 7.77 -12.03
N HIS A 209 7.82 6.50 -12.01
CA HIS A 209 7.54 5.55 -10.92
C HIS A 209 8.57 5.67 -9.79
N GLY A 210 8.34 4.89 -8.72
CA GLY A 210 9.30 4.68 -7.64
C GLY A 210 9.01 5.61 -6.47
N LEU A 211 10.02 6.33 -6.01
CA LEU A 211 9.91 7.23 -4.86
C LEU A 211 10.65 8.56 -5.09
N SER A 212 10.28 9.55 -4.29
CA SER A 212 11.05 10.79 -4.10
C SER A 212 11.34 11.00 -2.63
N VAL A 213 12.59 11.30 -2.30
CA VAL A 213 12.99 11.89 -1.03
C VAL A 213 13.20 13.37 -1.27
N VAL A 214 12.46 14.22 -0.54
CA VAL A 214 12.45 15.67 -0.73
C VAL A 214 12.65 16.34 0.63
N GLN A 215 13.69 17.13 0.79
CA GLN A 215 13.78 18.02 1.94
C GLN A 215 12.70 19.08 1.85
N VAL A 216 11.94 19.25 2.92
CA VAL A 216 10.93 20.31 3.05
C VAL A 216 11.15 21.08 4.34
N LYS A 217 10.83 22.37 4.31
CA LYS A 217 10.96 23.27 5.46
C LYS A 217 9.62 23.90 5.80
N GLY A 218 9.25 23.83 7.07
CA GLY A 218 8.09 24.51 7.62
C GLY A 218 8.37 26.00 7.85
N GLU A 219 7.52 26.85 7.28
CA GLU A 219 7.51 28.29 7.59
C GLU A 219 7.12 28.51 9.07
N SER A 220 7.79 29.46 9.74
CA SER A 220 7.65 29.65 11.19
C SER A 220 6.33 30.29 11.62
N ASP A 221 5.65 30.97 10.70
CA ASP A 221 4.41 31.72 10.92
C ASP A 221 3.16 30.86 10.73
N ASN A 222 3.14 30.02 9.70
CA ASN A 222 1.93 29.28 9.28
C ASN A 222 2.14 27.76 9.15
N GLY A 223 3.38 27.25 9.30
CA GLY A 223 3.69 25.82 9.23
C GLY A 223 3.66 25.22 7.83
N LYS A 224 3.46 26.02 6.77
CA LYS A 224 3.47 25.58 5.38
C LYS A 224 4.81 24.94 5.05
N LEU A 225 4.75 23.75 4.45
CA LEU A 225 5.93 23.04 3.97
C LEU A 225 6.34 23.55 2.59
N VAL A 226 7.59 23.97 2.47
CA VAL A 226 8.21 24.44 1.23
C VAL A 226 9.34 23.47 0.85
N PRO A 227 9.34 22.90 -0.37
CA PRO A 227 10.44 22.06 -0.84
C PRO A 227 11.74 22.83 -0.97
N GLU A 228 12.84 22.18 -0.60
CA GLU A 228 14.20 22.68 -0.77
C GLU A 228 15.06 21.60 -1.43
N ILE A 229 16.07 22.01 -2.20
CA ILE A 229 17.06 21.09 -2.74
C ILE A 229 18.09 20.78 -1.65
N GLY A 230 17.80 19.75 -0.86
CA GLY A 230 18.65 19.26 0.22
C GLY A 230 19.66 18.20 -0.25
N SER A 231 20.68 17.93 0.58
CA SER A 231 21.67 16.87 0.32
C SER A 231 21.06 15.47 0.28
N ASN A 232 19.94 15.27 0.96
CA ASN A 232 19.22 14.00 1.03
C ASN A 232 18.21 13.80 -0.10
N ASN A 233 17.99 14.83 -0.94
CA ASN A 233 17.03 14.70 -2.02
C ASN A 233 17.45 13.59 -2.97
N ARG A 234 16.48 12.78 -3.39
CA ARG A 234 16.74 11.59 -4.19
C ARG A 234 15.54 11.19 -5.02
N ARG A 235 15.79 10.75 -6.25
CA ARG A 235 14.84 9.94 -7.02
C ARG A 235 15.24 8.47 -6.97
N ILE A 236 14.25 7.64 -6.71
CA ILE A 236 14.30 6.19 -6.89
C ILE A 236 13.26 5.90 -7.97
N THR A 237 13.65 5.20 -9.03
CA THR A 237 12.85 5.04 -10.26
C THR A 237 12.78 3.58 -10.70
N GLY A 238 12.05 3.31 -11.78
CA GLY A 238 11.96 1.98 -12.41
C GLY A 238 13.29 1.45 -13.00
N THR A 239 14.40 2.18 -12.84
CA THR A 239 15.76 1.75 -13.25
C THR A 239 16.80 1.84 -12.12
N THR A 240 16.44 2.28 -10.91
CA THR A 240 17.38 2.33 -9.78
C THR A 240 17.79 0.92 -9.35
N GLU A 241 19.07 0.65 -9.10
CA GLU A 241 19.51 -0.67 -8.62
C GLU A 241 19.07 -0.91 -7.16
N PHE A 242 18.42 -2.05 -6.92
CA PHE A 242 18.08 -2.61 -5.62
C PHE A 242 18.93 -3.84 -5.35
N VAL A 243 19.29 -4.07 -4.09
CA VAL A 243 19.80 -5.37 -3.64
C VAL A 243 18.63 -6.24 -3.18
N VAL A 244 18.72 -7.55 -3.41
CA VAL A 244 17.73 -8.53 -2.94
C VAL A 244 18.30 -9.30 -1.76
N THR A 245 17.52 -9.41 -0.68
CA THR A 245 17.88 -10.18 0.52
C THR A 245 16.84 -11.26 0.83
N GLY A 246 17.20 -12.24 1.66
CA GLY A 246 16.32 -13.34 2.07
C GLY A 246 16.33 -14.54 1.10
N PRO A 247 15.41 -15.51 1.29
CA PRO A 247 15.54 -16.84 0.69
C PRO A 247 15.47 -16.89 -0.84
N ALA A 248 14.84 -15.91 -1.50
CA ALA A 248 14.78 -15.90 -2.96
C ALA A 248 16.05 -15.31 -3.61
N ALA A 249 16.87 -14.56 -2.86
CA ALA A 249 18.08 -13.95 -3.36
C ALA A 249 19.06 -15.01 -3.88
N GLY A 250 19.45 -14.90 -5.15
CA GLY A 250 20.35 -15.86 -5.80
C GLY A 250 19.70 -17.15 -6.31
N SER A 251 18.40 -17.34 -6.08
CA SER A 251 17.66 -18.49 -6.61
C SER A 251 17.54 -18.45 -8.13
N ASP A 252 17.32 -19.60 -8.75
CA ASP A 252 17.12 -19.69 -10.20
C ASP A 252 15.87 -18.94 -10.69
N PHE A 253 14.93 -18.63 -9.78
CA PHE A 253 13.71 -17.88 -10.10
C PHE A 253 13.94 -16.38 -10.25
N LEU A 254 15.06 -15.83 -9.76
CA LEU A 254 15.40 -14.40 -9.87
C LEU A 254 16.50 -14.10 -10.90
N LYS A 255 17.12 -15.14 -11.47
CA LYS A 255 18.18 -14.97 -12.48
C LYS A 255 17.60 -14.57 -13.82
N THR A 256 18.24 -13.61 -14.46
CA THR A 256 17.90 -13.12 -15.79
C THR A 256 19.14 -13.05 -16.66
N SER A 257 18.96 -12.78 -17.95
CA SER A 257 20.08 -12.55 -18.86
C SER A 257 20.93 -11.32 -18.48
N ALA A 258 20.33 -10.32 -17.82
CA ALA A 258 21.02 -9.10 -17.36
C ALA A 258 21.65 -9.26 -15.96
N ASP A 259 21.07 -10.10 -15.09
CA ASP A 259 21.64 -10.45 -13.79
C ASP A 259 21.63 -11.98 -13.60
N PRO A 260 22.71 -12.67 -14.00
CA PRO A 260 22.83 -14.11 -13.81
C PRO A 260 23.05 -14.50 -12.34
N THR A 261 23.28 -13.52 -11.44
CA THR A 261 23.45 -13.79 -10.02
C THR A 261 22.10 -13.83 -9.29
N GLY A 262 21.07 -13.13 -9.77
CA GLY A 262 19.75 -13.07 -9.14
C GLY A 262 19.72 -12.32 -7.80
N THR A 263 20.62 -11.35 -7.62
CA THR A 263 20.81 -10.62 -6.35
C THR A 263 20.67 -9.11 -6.46
N LYS A 264 20.56 -8.57 -7.67
CA LYS A 264 20.39 -7.13 -7.94
C LYS A 264 19.22 -6.92 -8.85
N VAL A 265 18.34 -5.96 -8.63
CA VAL A 265 17.17 -5.70 -9.51
C VAL A 265 17.18 -4.26 -9.96
N LEU A 266 16.89 -4.00 -11.23
CA LEU A 266 16.70 -2.64 -11.71
C LEU A 266 15.24 -2.23 -11.53
N GLY A 267 15.03 -1.37 -10.54
CA GLY A 267 13.81 -0.63 -10.33
C GLY A 267 12.88 -1.20 -9.27
N THR A 268 11.87 -0.40 -9.02
CA THR A 268 10.67 -0.73 -8.27
C THR A 268 9.46 -0.21 -9.02
N LEU A 269 8.34 -0.91 -8.95
CA LEU A 269 7.14 -0.65 -9.76
C LEU A 269 5.90 -0.71 -8.90
N ASN A 270 4.92 0.14 -9.23
CA ASN A 270 3.63 0.15 -8.55
C ASN A 270 3.75 0.32 -7.03
N ASN A 271 4.59 1.28 -6.62
CA ASN A 271 4.79 1.63 -5.22
C ASN A 271 3.49 2.24 -4.69
N CYS A 272 2.70 1.44 -3.99
CA CYS A 272 1.38 1.83 -3.49
C CYS A 272 1.52 2.61 -2.18
N ALA A 273 1.10 2.04 -1.06
CA ALA A 273 1.26 2.63 0.26
C ALA A 273 2.61 2.24 0.89
N GLY A 274 2.78 2.55 2.18
CA GLY A 274 4.04 2.36 2.87
C GLY A 274 3.98 2.66 4.37
N GLY A 275 5.13 2.64 5.01
CA GLY A 275 5.26 2.92 6.44
C GLY A 275 6.66 3.46 6.79
N VAL A 276 6.71 4.37 7.75
CA VAL A 276 7.97 4.80 8.38
C VAL A 276 8.31 3.81 9.49
N THR A 277 9.50 3.21 9.43
CA THR A 277 9.95 2.28 10.47
C THR A 277 10.36 3.03 11.74
N PRO A 278 10.29 2.41 12.93
CA PRO A 278 10.79 3.03 14.16
C PRO A 278 12.30 3.34 14.15
N TRP A 279 13.08 2.75 13.22
CA TRP A 279 14.49 3.08 13.01
C TRP A 279 14.73 4.14 11.95
N GLY A 280 13.68 4.70 11.34
CA GLY A 280 13.75 5.90 10.50
C GLY A 280 13.92 5.64 9.00
N THR A 281 13.79 4.39 8.54
CA THR A 281 13.70 4.06 7.11
C THR A 281 12.25 4.08 6.63
N VAL A 282 12.05 3.95 5.32
CA VAL A 282 10.72 3.87 4.70
C VAL A 282 10.55 2.53 3.99
N LEU A 283 9.43 1.86 4.30
CA LEU A 283 8.96 0.68 3.59
C LEU A 283 7.90 1.08 2.56
N SER A 284 7.98 0.51 1.35
CA SER A 284 6.97 0.66 0.30
C SER A 284 6.58 -0.71 -0.25
N GLY A 285 5.30 -0.89 -0.58
CA GLY A 285 4.80 -2.12 -1.20
C GLY A 285 4.75 -1.99 -2.72
N GLU A 286 5.34 -2.96 -3.43
CA GLU A 286 5.08 -3.15 -4.86
C GLU A 286 3.75 -3.90 -5.02
N GLU A 287 2.73 -3.21 -5.55
CA GLU A 287 1.36 -3.71 -5.58
C GLU A 287 1.02 -4.29 -6.96
N ASN A 288 0.42 -3.52 -7.89
CA ASN A 288 0.00 -4.00 -9.20
C ASN A 288 1.16 -4.08 -10.21
N PHE A 289 2.29 -4.69 -9.83
CA PHE A 289 3.46 -4.89 -10.69
C PHE A 289 3.16 -5.79 -11.91
N ASN A 290 2.15 -6.66 -11.82
CA ASN A 290 1.78 -7.62 -12.84
C ASN A 290 1.35 -6.94 -14.17
N GLN A 291 0.80 -5.73 -14.11
CA GLN A 291 0.25 -5.03 -15.29
C GLN A 291 1.30 -4.52 -16.29
N TYR A 292 2.58 -4.54 -15.93
CA TYR A 292 3.67 -4.04 -16.77
C TYR A 292 4.29 -5.12 -17.65
N PHE A 293 3.91 -6.38 -17.48
CA PHE A 293 4.49 -7.53 -18.17
C PHE A 293 3.55 -8.06 -19.25
N ALA A 294 4.11 -8.43 -20.39
CA ALA A 294 3.38 -8.85 -21.58
C ALA A 294 3.66 -10.31 -21.97
N ASN A 295 2.86 -10.81 -22.91
CA ASN A 295 3.04 -12.07 -23.61
C ASN A 295 2.97 -13.33 -22.71
N ALA A 296 2.18 -13.26 -21.64
CA ALA A 296 1.96 -14.41 -20.76
C ALA A 296 1.39 -15.63 -21.50
N GLU A 297 0.57 -15.42 -22.55
CA GLU A 297 0.04 -16.50 -23.38
C GLU A 297 1.09 -17.25 -24.21
N GLY A 298 2.26 -16.63 -24.43
CA GLY A 298 3.39 -17.24 -25.13
C GLY A 298 4.23 -18.18 -24.26
N VAL A 299 3.98 -18.21 -22.94
CA VAL A 299 4.69 -19.07 -22.00
C VAL A 299 4.12 -20.49 -22.07
N THR A 300 4.93 -21.43 -22.56
CA THR A 300 4.49 -22.80 -22.86
C THR A 300 4.72 -23.79 -21.71
N ASP A 301 5.60 -23.47 -20.76
CA ASP A 301 5.77 -24.29 -19.56
C ASP A 301 4.50 -24.22 -18.70
N PRO A 302 3.80 -25.35 -18.47
CA PRO A 302 2.51 -25.34 -17.78
C PRO A 302 2.62 -24.94 -16.31
N THR A 303 3.74 -25.24 -15.66
CA THR A 303 3.98 -24.85 -14.27
C THR A 303 4.14 -23.33 -14.21
N VAL A 304 5.00 -22.76 -15.05
CA VAL A 304 5.22 -21.30 -15.10
C VAL A 304 3.92 -20.57 -15.46
N ALA A 305 3.19 -21.04 -16.47
CA ALA A 305 1.91 -20.46 -16.88
C ALA A 305 0.88 -20.46 -15.72
N ALA A 306 0.80 -21.55 -14.95
CA ALA A 306 -0.06 -21.60 -13.77
C ALA A 306 0.38 -20.60 -12.68
N ARG A 307 1.69 -20.44 -12.47
CA ARG A 307 2.24 -19.44 -11.53
C ARG A 307 1.86 -18.02 -11.97
N LEU A 308 2.08 -17.69 -13.25
CA LEU A 308 1.73 -16.38 -13.83
C LEU A 308 0.24 -16.08 -13.68
N LYS A 309 -0.63 -17.06 -13.98
CA LYS A 309 -2.08 -16.91 -13.81
C LYS A 309 -2.45 -16.55 -12.37
N ARG A 310 -1.81 -17.17 -11.36
CA ARG A 310 -2.08 -16.87 -9.94
C ARG A 310 -1.68 -15.45 -9.52
N TYR A 311 -0.73 -14.85 -10.22
CA TYR A 311 -0.33 -13.44 -10.03
C TYR A 311 -1.08 -12.47 -10.95
N GLY A 312 -2.13 -12.94 -11.64
CA GLY A 312 -2.95 -12.10 -12.50
C GLY A 312 -2.27 -11.67 -13.81
N LEU A 313 -1.32 -12.47 -14.31
CA LEU A 313 -0.71 -12.27 -15.64
C LEU A 313 -1.40 -13.15 -16.68
N ALA A 314 -1.84 -12.54 -17.78
CA ALA A 314 -2.52 -13.22 -18.88
C ALA A 314 -2.41 -12.41 -20.19
N GLY A 315 -2.68 -13.06 -21.32
CA GLY A 315 -2.81 -12.42 -22.63
C GLY A 315 -1.49 -12.07 -23.33
N ALA A 316 -1.62 -11.28 -24.40
CA ALA A 316 -0.56 -10.85 -25.28
C ALA A 316 0.09 -9.53 -24.79
N ALA A 317 0.18 -8.52 -25.66
CA ALA A 317 0.78 -7.22 -25.35
C ALA A 317 0.20 -6.60 -24.07
N SER A 318 1.08 -5.96 -23.28
CA SER A 318 0.64 -5.21 -22.10
C SER A 318 -0.11 -3.95 -22.53
N GLU A 319 -0.89 -3.37 -21.62
CA GLU A 319 -1.60 -2.10 -21.86
C GLU A 319 -0.63 -0.97 -22.27
N ARG A 320 0.59 -0.99 -21.72
CA ARG A 320 1.58 0.08 -21.92
C ARG A 320 2.57 -0.21 -23.06
N LYS A 321 2.60 -1.43 -23.57
CA LYS A 321 3.50 -1.86 -24.66
C LYS A 321 4.99 -1.63 -24.37
N TRP A 322 5.37 -1.65 -23.09
CA TRP A 322 6.75 -1.46 -22.64
C TRP A 322 7.70 -2.55 -23.15
N GLU A 323 7.17 -3.76 -23.33
CA GLU A 323 7.88 -4.91 -23.90
C GLU A 323 8.46 -4.65 -25.30
N ARG A 324 7.95 -3.65 -26.02
CA ARG A 324 8.48 -3.25 -27.34
C ARG A 324 9.82 -2.53 -27.26
N PHE A 325 10.13 -1.92 -26.12
CA PHE A 325 11.32 -1.08 -25.92
C PHE A 325 12.32 -1.70 -24.95
N ASP A 326 11.84 -2.50 -24.00
CA ASP A 326 12.67 -3.18 -23.01
C ASP A 326 12.19 -4.62 -22.80
N LYS A 327 13.03 -5.58 -23.19
CA LYS A 327 12.73 -7.01 -23.12
C LYS A 327 12.45 -7.52 -21.70
N ARG A 328 12.84 -6.76 -20.66
CA ARG A 328 12.52 -7.07 -19.25
C ARG A 328 11.02 -7.22 -19.03
N PHE A 329 10.21 -6.50 -19.79
CA PHE A 329 8.75 -6.54 -19.70
C PHE A 329 8.10 -7.62 -20.61
N ASP A 330 8.89 -8.38 -21.36
CA ASP A 330 8.43 -9.49 -22.19
C ASP A 330 8.66 -10.84 -21.48
N LEU A 331 7.58 -11.51 -21.07
CA LEU A 331 7.66 -12.78 -20.34
C LEU A 331 8.22 -13.93 -21.17
N VAL A 332 8.22 -13.83 -22.50
CA VAL A 332 8.84 -14.84 -23.37
C VAL A 332 10.34 -14.62 -23.47
N ALA A 333 10.79 -13.36 -23.47
CA ALA A 333 12.20 -13.02 -23.58
C ALA A 333 12.93 -13.10 -22.21
N GLU A 334 12.29 -12.67 -21.14
CA GLU A 334 12.85 -12.57 -19.79
C GLU A 334 11.87 -13.09 -18.72
N PRO A 335 11.56 -14.40 -18.70
CA PRO A 335 10.46 -14.98 -17.91
C PRO A 335 10.58 -14.80 -16.40
N ASN A 336 11.80 -14.60 -15.90
CA ASN A 336 12.07 -14.42 -14.47
C ASN A 336 12.02 -12.95 -14.03
N GLU A 337 11.94 -11.97 -14.94
CA GLU A 337 11.92 -10.57 -14.53
C GLU A 337 10.71 -10.26 -13.64
N VAL A 338 9.54 -10.80 -13.97
CA VAL A 338 8.31 -10.63 -13.18
C VAL A 338 8.46 -11.12 -11.74
N ASN A 339 9.31 -12.14 -11.51
CA ASN A 339 9.55 -12.69 -10.18
C ASN A 339 10.39 -11.76 -9.30
N ARG A 340 10.99 -10.69 -9.88
CA ARG A 340 11.86 -9.73 -9.19
C ARG A 340 11.11 -8.49 -8.67
N PHE A 341 9.78 -8.49 -8.82
CA PHE A 341 8.85 -7.47 -8.34
C PHE A 341 7.71 -8.07 -7.53
N GLY A 342 7.03 -7.24 -6.75
CA GLY A 342 5.99 -7.67 -5.80
C GLY A 342 6.55 -7.92 -4.41
N TYR A 343 7.57 -7.15 -4.01
CA TYR A 343 8.18 -7.25 -2.69
C TYR A 343 7.95 -5.97 -1.89
N VAL A 344 8.12 -6.07 -0.57
CA VAL A 344 8.37 -4.90 0.26
C VAL A 344 9.78 -4.39 -0.04
N VAL A 345 9.89 -3.11 -0.37
CA VAL A 345 11.17 -2.42 -0.52
C VAL A 345 11.47 -1.52 0.69
N GLU A 346 12.74 -1.44 1.09
CA GLU A 346 13.22 -0.54 2.16
C GLU A 346 14.20 0.50 1.60
N ILE A 347 13.92 1.78 1.90
CA ILE A 347 14.75 2.93 1.55
C ILE A 347 15.30 3.57 2.83
N ASP A 348 16.61 3.84 2.86
CA ASP A 348 17.21 4.76 3.82
C ASP A 348 17.17 6.20 3.25
N PRO A 349 16.29 7.09 3.74
CA PRO A 349 16.21 8.46 3.25
C PRO A 349 17.37 9.34 3.76
N TRP A 350 18.14 8.87 4.75
CA TRP A 350 19.22 9.62 5.38
C TRP A 350 20.56 9.48 4.65
N ASP A 351 20.68 8.49 3.76
CA ASP A 351 21.81 8.30 2.88
C ASP A 351 21.35 8.25 1.41
N PRO A 352 21.50 9.33 0.63
CA PRO A 352 21.09 9.37 -0.77
C PRO A 352 21.91 8.44 -1.67
N SER A 353 23.04 7.90 -1.18
CA SER A 353 23.89 6.95 -1.90
C SER A 353 23.61 5.48 -1.54
N SER A 354 22.80 5.23 -0.51
CA SER A 354 22.44 3.87 -0.07
C SER A 354 21.77 3.08 -1.20
N THR A 355 22.07 1.79 -1.32
CA THR A 355 21.35 0.89 -2.22
C THR A 355 20.04 0.43 -1.55
N PRO A 356 18.87 0.70 -2.14
CA PRO A 356 17.59 0.18 -1.66
C PRO A 356 17.53 -1.35 -1.60
N ILE A 357 16.67 -1.90 -0.73
CA ILE A 357 16.57 -3.35 -0.48
C ILE A 357 15.20 -3.88 -0.89
N LYS A 358 15.14 -5.08 -1.48
CA LYS A 358 13.93 -5.91 -1.64
C LYS A 358 13.98 -7.08 -0.65
N HIS A 359 13.04 -7.15 0.30
CA HIS A 359 13.04 -8.17 1.35
C HIS A 359 12.20 -9.39 0.98
N THR A 360 12.84 -10.45 0.49
CA THR A 360 12.12 -11.65 0.02
C THR A 360 11.63 -12.54 1.15
N ALA A 361 12.14 -12.36 2.37
CA ALA A 361 11.66 -13.06 3.57
C ALA A 361 10.22 -12.66 3.96
N LEU A 362 9.72 -11.52 3.45
CA LEU A 362 8.35 -11.07 3.64
C LEU A 362 7.37 -11.66 2.60
N GLY A 363 7.87 -12.49 1.68
CA GLY A 363 7.10 -13.08 0.60
C GLY A 363 6.94 -12.15 -0.60
N ARG A 364 6.34 -12.69 -1.67
CA ARG A 364 6.07 -11.97 -2.91
C ARG A 364 4.57 -11.98 -3.23
N PHE A 365 3.97 -10.81 -3.31
CA PHE A 365 2.55 -10.60 -3.67
C PHE A 365 2.27 -9.11 -3.94
N LYS A 366 1.01 -8.70 -4.09
CA LYS A 366 0.65 -7.31 -4.34
C LYS A 366 0.56 -6.55 -3.02
N HIS A 367 1.71 -6.12 -2.52
CA HIS A 367 1.81 -5.44 -1.24
C HIS A 367 1.15 -4.06 -1.31
N GLU A 368 0.06 -3.84 -0.56
CA GLU A 368 -0.47 -2.49 -0.33
C GLU A 368 0.57 -1.65 0.45
N ALA A 369 1.01 -2.18 1.59
CA ALA A 369 2.02 -1.58 2.46
C ALA A 369 2.65 -2.64 3.36
N ALA A 370 3.77 -2.28 4.01
CA ALA A 370 4.27 -2.98 5.18
C ALA A 370 4.40 -2.02 6.36
N THR A 371 3.73 -2.34 7.48
CA THR A 371 3.75 -1.51 8.69
C THR A 371 4.38 -2.28 9.85
N ILE A 372 5.24 -1.59 10.61
CA ILE A 372 6.00 -2.18 11.69
C ILE A 372 5.32 -1.97 13.04
N TYR A 373 5.25 -3.05 13.83
CA TYR A 373 4.96 -3.04 15.25
C TYR A 373 6.16 -3.61 16.01
N ILE A 374 6.49 -3.02 17.17
CA ILE A 374 7.57 -3.50 18.03
C ILE A 374 6.96 -3.92 19.36
N THR A 375 7.18 -5.17 19.73
CA THR A 375 6.74 -5.70 21.02
C THR A 375 7.58 -5.12 22.15
N SER A 376 7.10 -5.24 23.40
CA SER A 376 7.81 -4.73 24.58
C SER A 376 9.21 -5.34 24.79
N ASP A 377 9.48 -6.50 24.20
CA ASP A 377 10.79 -7.17 24.24
C ASP A 377 11.64 -6.92 22.97
N GLY A 378 11.27 -5.92 22.16
CA GLY A 378 12.01 -5.48 20.98
C GLY A 378 11.84 -6.35 19.74
N THR A 379 10.89 -7.31 19.72
CA THR A 379 10.60 -8.10 18.52
C THR A 379 9.96 -7.22 17.47
N VAL A 380 10.51 -7.25 16.26
CA VAL A 380 9.92 -6.56 15.11
C VAL A 380 8.89 -7.46 14.44
N VAL A 381 7.69 -6.92 14.25
CA VAL A 381 6.59 -7.54 13.51
C VAL A 381 6.21 -6.64 12.36
N ALA A 382 6.21 -7.17 11.13
CA ALA A 382 5.72 -6.47 9.95
C ALA A 382 4.37 -7.06 9.53
N TYR A 383 3.36 -6.22 9.31
CA TYR A 383 2.07 -6.62 8.76
C TYR A 383 1.93 -6.10 7.34
N SER A 384 1.39 -6.93 6.45
CA SER A 384 1.14 -6.58 5.05
C SER A 384 -0.16 -7.20 4.55
N GLY A 385 -0.92 -6.44 3.76
CA GLY A 385 -2.05 -6.95 2.99
C GLY A 385 -1.65 -7.27 1.56
N ASP A 386 -2.38 -8.19 0.94
CA ASP A 386 -2.30 -8.49 -0.49
C ASP A 386 -3.54 -7.89 -1.19
N ASP A 387 -3.38 -6.76 -1.91
CA ASP A 387 -4.53 -6.05 -2.53
C ASP A 387 -4.97 -6.72 -3.84
N GLU A 388 -5.57 -7.88 -3.68
CA GLU A 388 -6.28 -8.57 -4.73
C GLU A 388 -7.52 -9.26 -4.17
N ARG A 389 -8.57 -9.34 -4.98
CA ARG A 389 -9.83 -9.95 -4.55
C ARG A 389 -9.56 -11.37 -4.02
N PHE A 390 -9.90 -11.54 -2.75
CA PHE A 390 -9.85 -12.82 -2.03
C PHE A 390 -8.46 -13.36 -1.71
N ASP A 391 -7.40 -12.57 -1.91
CA ASP A 391 -6.08 -12.90 -1.38
C ASP A 391 -5.97 -12.53 0.11
N TYR A 392 -4.76 -12.60 0.67
CA TYR A 392 -4.54 -12.87 2.09
C TYR A 392 -3.97 -11.68 2.87
N MET A 393 -3.91 -11.86 4.19
CA MET A 393 -3.18 -10.98 5.11
C MET A 393 -1.96 -11.71 5.66
N TYR A 394 -0.83 -11.02 5.70
CA TYR A 394 0.46 -11.58 6.09
C TYR A 394 1.05 -10.88 7.30
N LYS A 395 1.85 -11.63 8.05
CA LYS A 395 2.62 -11.15 9.19
C LYS A 395 4.00 -11.76 9.14
N PHE A 396 5.05 -10.95 9.23
CA PHE A 396 6.41 -11.40 9.43
C PHE A 396 6.86 -11.09 10.85
N VAL A 397 7.53 -12.03 11.52
CA VAL A 397 8.10 -11.84 12.86
C VAL A 397 9.61 -12.04 12.77
N SER A 398 10.36 -11.00 13.05
CA SER A 398 11.83 -11.02 13.00
C SER A 398 12.42 -11.94 14.07
N SER A 399 13.47 -12.68 13.74
CA SER A 399 14.32 -13.36 14.73
C SER A 399 15.26 -12.39 15.44
N ARG A 400 15.46 -11.20 14.86
CA ARG A 400 16.32 -10.14 15.37
C ARG A 400 15.50 -9.15 16.19
N LYS A 401 16.18 -8.44 17.09
CA LYS A 401 15.60 -7.41 17.94
C LYS A 401 16.04 -6.03 17.45
N MET A 402 15.14 -5.06 17.53
CA MET A 402 15.50 -3.67 17.24
C MET A 402 16.61 -3.21 18.18
N GLN A 403 17.59 -2.49 17.63
CA GLN A 403 18.53 -1.68 18.40
C GLN A 403 18.02 -0.25 18.51
N ASP A 404 17.96 0.27 19.73
CA ASP A 404 17.56 1.64 20.00
C ASP A 404 18.61 2.66 19.53
N GLY A 405 18.15 3.90 19.31
CA GLY A 405 18.99 5.04 18.95
C GLY A 405 19.22 5.19 17.44
N LYS A 406 20.00 6.22 17.08
CA LYS A 406 20.17 6.68 15.69
C LYS A 406 21.63 6.58 15.20
N SER A 407 22.43 5.72 15.83
CA SER A 407 23.82 5.54 15.39
C SER A 407 23.88 4.81 14.04
N GLN A 408 24.94 5.03 13.27
CA GLN A 408 25.18 4.29 12.03
C GLN A 408 25.34 2.77 12.24
N ALA A 409 25.71 2.34 13.45
CA ALA A 409 25.72 0.92 13.80
C ALA A 409 24.30 0.38 14.02
N ALA A 410 23.46 1.13 14.73
CA ALA A 410 22.06 0.79 14.95
C ALA A 410 21.29 0.77 13.64
N MET A 411 21.48 1.77 12.75
CA MET A 411 20.86 1.78 11.42
C MET A 411 21.25 0.55 10.60
N ARG A 412 22.56 0.26 10.47
CA ARG A 412 23.03 -0.93 9.74
C ARG A 412 22.51 -2.25 10.31
N HIS A 413 22.36 -2.36 11.62
CA HIS A 413 21.73 -3.54 12.24
C HIS A 413 20.23 -3.57 11.92
N ASN A 414 19.53 -2.46 12.10
CA ASN A 414 18.08 -2.38 12.00
C ASN A 414 17.56 -2.60 10.57
N MET A 415 18.30 -2.18 9.54
CA MET A 415 17.99 -2.48 8.14
C MET A 415 18.06 -3.98 7.80
N THR A 416 18.58 -4.81 8.69
CA THR A 416 18.63 -6.28 8.50
C THR A 416 17.52 -7.01 9.27
N LEU A 417 16.66 -6.30 10.00
CA LEU A 417 15.62 -6.93 10.84
C LEU A 417 14.58 -7.69 10.01
N LEU A 418 14.39 -7.31 8.75
CA LEU A 418 13.45 -7.94 7.83
C LEU A 418 14.08 -9.09 7.01
N ASP A 419 15.36 -9.42 7.24
CA ASP A 419 16.05 -10.47 6.49
C ASP A 419 15.99 -11.84 7.16
N ALA A 420 15.65 -11.92 8.46
CA ALA A 420 15.64 -13.16 9.23
C ALA A 420 14.44 -13.18 10.19
N GLY A 421 13.68 -14.28 10.19
CA GLY A 421 12.41 -14.37 10.90
C GLY A 421 11.47 -15.43 10.34
N THR A 422 10.18 -15.31 10.61
CA THR A 422 9.15 -16.23 10.10
C THR A 422 7.99 -15.45 9.50
N LEU A 423 7.62 -15.81 8.27
CA LEU A 423 6.45 -15.32 7.56
C LEU A 423 5.24 -16.20 7.87
N TYR A 424 4.11 -15.54 8.12
CA TYR A 424 2.83 -16.13 8.44
C TYR A 424 1.74 -15.59 7.52
N VAL A 425 0.72 -16.41 7.27
CA VAL A 425 -0.54 -16.02 6.63
C VAL A 425 -1.69 -16.15 7.62
N ALA A 426 -2.66 -15.23 7.57
CA ALA A 426 -3.83 -15.26 8.42
C ALA A 426 -4.87 -16.26 7.92
N LYS A 427 -5.44 -17.02 8.85
CA LYS A 427 -6.70 -17.75 8.67
C LYS A 427 -7.70 -17.21 9.67
N LEU A 428 -8.84 -16.73 9.17
CA LEU A 428 -9.91 -16.18 10.00
C LEU A 428 -11.12 -17.11 9.93
N SER A 429 -11.89 -17.21 11.03
CA SER A 429 -13.08 -18.07 11.09
C SER A 429 -14.17 -17.38 11.91
N GLY A 430 -15.39 -17.33 11.37
CA GLY A 430 -16.57 -16.86 12.09
C GLY A 430 -17.21 -18.00 12.90
N ASN A 431 -17.91 -17.66 13.99
CA ASN A 431 -18.66 -18.61 14.82
C ASN A 431 -20.19 -18.55 14.60
N SER A 432 -20.71 -17.49 13.96
CA SER A 432 -22.15 -17.16 13.95
C SER A 432 -22.75 -16.91 12.55
N ALA A 433 -22.10 -17.39 11.48
CA ALA A 433 -22.45 -17.10 10.09
C ALA A 433 -23.92 -17.38 9.71
N GLY A 434 -24.57 -18.37 10.35
CA GLY A 434 -25.98 -18.73 10.07
C GLY A 434 -27.03 -17.86 10.74
N GLU A 435 -26.66 -17.04 11.72
CA GLU A 435 -27.59 -16.21 12.50
C GLU A 435 -27.63 -14.75 12.04
N ILE A 436 -26.71 -14.37 11.16
CA ILE A 436 -26.48 -12.97 10.84
C ILE A 436 -27.09 -12.63 9.49
N ASP A 437 -28.22 -11.94 9.54
CA ASP A 437 -29.09 -11.61 8.41
C ASP A 437 -28.95 -10.15 7.89
N GLY A 438 -27.94 -9.44 8.38
CA GLY A 438 -27.71 -8.03 8.03
C GLY A 438 -28.63 -7.03 8.74
N THR A 439 -29.50 -7.47 9.65
CA THR A 439 -30.36 -6.57 10.46
C THR A 439 -29.57 -5.84 11.56
N GLY A 440 -28.38 -6.36 11.91
CA GLY A 440 -27.61 -5.91 13.06
C GLY A 440 -28.12 -6.49 14.39
N LYS A 441 -29.03 -7.47 14.37
CA LYS A 441 -29.37 -8.29 15.52
C LYS A 441 -28.15 -9.13 15.90
N LEU A 442 -27.79 -9.13 17.19
CA LEU A 442 -26.71 -9.98 17.70
C LEU A 442 -27.07 -11.47 17.49
N PRO A 443 -26.07 -12.33 17.22
CA PRO A 443 -26.28 -13.77 17.25
C PRO A 443 -26.70 -14.25 18.63
N SER A 444 -27.09 -15.52 18.74
CA SER A 444 -27.56 -16.13 19.98
C SER A 444 -26.53 -16.09 21.13
N ASP A 445 -25.24 -16.01 20.81
CA ASP A 445 -24.13 -15.83 21.75
C ASP A 445 -23.97 -14.37 22.26
N GLY A 446 -24.69 -13.43 21.66
CA GLY A 446 -24.69 -12.02 22.03
C GLY A 446 -23.51 -11.22 21.48
N THR A 447 -22.67 -11.76 20.59
CA THR A 447 -21.48 -11.06 20.08
C THR A 447 -21.27 -11.25 18.59
N PHE A 448 -20.70 -10.23 17.94
CA PHE A 448 -20.19 -10.35 16.58
C PHE A 448 -18.69 -10.64 16.64
N ASP A 449 -18.32 -11.91 16.83
CA ASP A 449 -16.94 -12.33 17.04
C ASP A 449 -16.51 -13.50 16.13
N GLY A 450 -15.33 -14.03 16.40
CA GLY A 450 -14.66 -15.05 15.59
C GLY A 450 -13.25 -15.33 16.10
N THR A 451 -12.54 -16.22 15.43
CA THR A 451 -11.16 -16.59 15.75
C THR A 451 -10.21 -16.29 14.59
N GLY A 452 -8.94 -16.09 14.90
CA GLY A 452 -7.87 -15.91 13.92
C GLY A 452 -6.65 -16.73 14.29
N GLU A 453 -6.04 -17.36 13.28
CA GLU A 453 -4.83 -18.17 13.38
C GLU A 453 -3.77 -17.61 12.43
N TRP A 454 -2.51 -17.60 12.88
CA TRP A 454 -1.36 -17.29 12.04
C TRP A 454 -0.65 -18.58 11.66
N VAL A 455 -0.75 -18.98 10.39
CA VAL A 455 -0.11 -20.18 9.85
C VAL A 455 1.28 -19.80 9.34
N ALA A 456 2.32 -20.42 9.90
CA ALA A 456 3.70 -20.18 9.45
C ALA A 456 3.94 -20.85 8.10
N ILE A 457 4.53 -20.13 7.15
CA ILE A 457 4.75 -20.64 5.77
C ILE A 457 6.22 -20.65 5.37
N LEU A 458 7.04 -19.75 5.91
CA LEU A 458 8.47 -19.65 5.59
C LEU A 458 9.24 -19.19 6.81
N ARG A 459 10.30 -19.90 7.17
CA ARG A 459 11.28 -19.44 8.16
C ARG A 459 12.56 -19.05 7.44
N THR A 460 13.11 -17.89 7.72
CA THR A 460 14.39 -17.41 7.19
C THR A 460 15.42 -17.34 8.30
N GLY A 461 16.53 -18.05 8.14
CA GLY A 461 17.64 -18.08 9.08
C GLY A 461 18.53 -16.84 9.02
N GLU A 462 19.46 -16.74 9.98
CA GLU A 462 20.41 -15.61 10.08
C GLU A 462 21.36 -15.50 8.89
N ASP A 463 21.57 -16.60 8.16
CA ASP A 463 22.38 -16.66 6.93
C ASP A 463 21.57 -16.32 5.66
N GLY A 464 20.31 -15.91 5.81
CA GLY A 464 19.40 -15.55 4.72
C GLY A 464 18.76 -16.75 4.01
N LYS A 465 19.09 -18.00 4.40
CA LYS A 465 18.49 -19.20 3.81
C LYS A 465 17.14 -19.49 4.44
N GLY A 466 16.24 -20.03 3.63
CA GLY A 466 14.90 -20.38 4.08
C GLY A 466 14.72 -21.86 4.41
N GLU A 467 13.75 -22.13 5.28
CA GLU A 467 13.12 -23.42 5.53
C GLU A 467 11.64 -23.27 5.15
N SER A 468 11.20 -24.07 4.17
CA SER A 468 9.79 -24.14 3.80
C SER A 468 8.99 -24.80 4.93
N LEU A 469 7.86 -24.20 5.27
CA LEU A 469 6.88 -24.79 6.18
C LEU A 469 5.61 -25.21 5.41
N VAL A 470 5.72 -25.28 4.08
CA VAL A 470 4.65 -25.68 3.15
C VAL A 470 5.05 -26.97 2.46
N ASP A 471 4.21 -28.00 2.58
CA ASP A 471 4.46 -29.31 1.98
C ASP A 471 4.59 -29.21 0.46
N GLY A 472 5.67 -29.78 -0.09
CA GLY A 472 5.89 -29.86 -1.53
C GLY A 472 6.47 -28.61 -2.19
N MET A 473 6.83 -27.57 -1.44
CA MET A 473 7.51 -26.38 -1.94
C MET A 473 8.89 -26.20 -1.30
N SER A 474 9.89 -25.80 -2.09
CA SER A 474 11.17 -25.33 -1.54
C SER A 474 11.01 -23.96 -0.85
N ALA A 475 12.00 -23.56 -0.05
CA ALA A 475 11.94 -22.25 0.60
C ALA A 475 11.99 -21.08 -0.39
N GLU A 476 12.77 -21.23 -1.47
CA GLU A 476 12.83 -20.29 -2.59
C GLU A 476 11.47 -20.22 -3.31
N GLU A 477 10.79 -21.36 -3.49
CA GLU A 477 9.45 -21.38 -4.07
C GLU A 477 8.43 -20.67 -3.18
N VAL A 478 8.45 -20.88 -1.86
CA VAL A 478 7.55 -20.15 -0.95
C VAL A 478 7.85 -18.64 -0.95
N ALA A 479 9.12 -18.23 -1.07
CA ALA A 479 9.50 -16.82 -1.10
C ALA A 479 9.10 -16.11 -2.42
N VAL A 480 9.11 -16.81 -3.57
CA VAL A 480 8.77 -16.23 -4.89
C VAL A 480 7.31 -16.45 -5.27
N PHE A 481 6.73 -17.57 -4.86
CA PHE A 481 5.38 -18.01 -5.19
C PHE A 481 4.50 -18.08 -3.94
N THR A 482 4.67 -17.15 -3.00
CA THR A 482 4.02 -17.08 -1.67
C THR A 482 2.50 -17.25 -1.69
N ARG A 483 1.85 -16.90 -2.79
CA ARG A 483 0.41 -17.08 -2.96
C ARG A 483 0.00 -18.56 -3.11
N GLN A 484 0.85 -19.43 -3.68
CA GLN A 484 0.56 -20.87 -3.89
C GLN A 484 0.46 -21.61 -2.57
#